data_AF-A0AAT9HK62-F1
#
_entry.id   AF-A0AAT9HK62-F1
#
_cell.length_a   1.000
_cell.length_b   1.000
_cell.length_c   1.000
_cell.angle_alpha   90.00
_cell.angle_beta   90.00
_cell.angle_gamma   90.00
#
_symmetry.space_group_name_H-M   'P 1'
#
loop_
_entity.id
_entity.type
_entity.pdbx_description
1 polymer ?
#
loop_
_entity_poly.entity_id
_entity_poly.type
_entity_poly.pdbx_seq_one_letter_code
_entity_poly.pdbx_strand_id
1 'polypeptide(L)'
;MGGGEKRSWLDGHGITFLPTVGWAERGDLRADGHGNTVPRFHIAWGTGTGVVALFARYAREASRDGLLTFHHRHRVDELVVEDGTARGCAAPSSRRTTPRAGSRPAGTRSARSNSPPRP
;
A
#
# COMPACT_ATOMS: atom_id res chain seq x y z
N MET A 1 -16.21 24.74 -11.83
CA MET A 1 -16.73 23.68 -10.94
C MET A 1 -16.05 22.36 -11.29
N GLY A 2 -14.92 22.03 -10.65
CA GLY A 2 -14.04 20.90 -11.00
C GLY A 2 -14.45 19.52 -10.49
N GLY A 3 -15.76 19.28 -10.27
CA GLY A 3 -16.27 17.98 -9.79
C GLY A 3 -16.67 16.99 -10.89
N GLY A 4 -16.96 17.48 -12.10
CA GLY A 4 -17.49 16.66 -13.18
C GLY A 4 -16.46 15.76 -13.87
N GLU A 5 -15.22 16.22 -13.99
CA GLU A 5 -14.17 15.49 -14.71
C GLU A 5 -13.82 14.15 -14.04
N LYS A 6 -13.55 14.17 -12.72
CA LYS A 6 -13.27 12.95 -11.96
C LYS A 6 -14.48 12.01 -11.93
N ARG A 7 -15.70 12.56 -11.85
CA ARG A 7 -16.92 11.77 -11.87
C ARG A 7 -17.12 11.09 -13.24
N SER A 8 -16.90 11.82 -14.32
CA SER A 8 -16.96 11.29 -15.70
C SER A 8 -15.90 10.22 -15.92
N TRP A 9 -14.68 10.43 -15.42
CA TRP A 9 -13.62 9.43 -15.48
C TRP A 9 -14.01 8.15 -14.74
N LEU A 10 -14.51 8.28 -13.50
CA LEU A 10 -14.93 7.13 -12.69
C LEU A 10 -16.10 6.37 -13.33
N ASP A 11 -17.07 7.09 -13.88
CA ASP A 11 -18.22 6.52 -14.61
C ASP A 11 -17.75 5.74 -15.85
N GLY A 12 -16.85 6.32 -16.64
CA GLY A 12 -16.21 5.66 -17.79
C GLY A 12 -15.41 4.41 -17.44
N HIS A 13 -15.05 4.24 -16.16
CA HIS A 13 -14.36 3.06 -15.64
C HIS A 13 -15.29 2.11 -14.86
N GLY A 14 -16.60 2.33 -14.92
CA GLY A 14 -17.63 1.49 -14.30
C GLY A 14 -17.87 1.76 -12.82
N ILE A 15 -17.27 2.81 -12.24
CA ILE A 15 -17.54 3.24 -10.87
C ILE A 15 -18.70 4.21 -10.89
N THR A 16 -19.88 3.70 -10.51
CA THR A 16 -21.11 4.48 -10.37
C THR A 16 -21.44 4.71 -8.89
N PHE A 17 -22.26 5.72 -8.60
CA PHE A 17 -22.58 6.12 -7.23
C PHE A 17 -24.08 6.00 -6.96
N LEU A 18 -24.45 5.83 -5.68
CA LEU A 18 -25.83 6.07 -5.24
C LEU A 18 -26.26 7.48 -5.66
N PRO A 19 -27.52 7.70 -6.08
CA PRO A 19 -28.01 9.03 -6.45
C PRO A 19 -28.12 9.97 -5.23
N THR A 20 -28.02 9.43 -4.02
CA THR A 20 -28.08 10.17 -2.75
C THR A 20 -26.68 10.47 -2.22
N VAL A 21 -26.48 11.73 -1.81
CA VAL A 21 -25.28 12.19 -1.10
C VAL A 21 -25.55 12.28 0.39
N GLY A 22 -24.62 11.75 1.19
CA GLY A 22 -24.75 11.69 2.65
C GLY A 22 -24.12 12.87 3.39
N TRP A 23 -24.54 13.05 4.63
CA TRP A 23 -23.96 13.99 5.62
C TRP A 23 -23.00 13.29 6.60
N ALA A 24 -22.55 12.07 6.30
CA ALA A 24 -21.85 11.18 7.24
C ALA A 24 -20.63 11.78 7.95
N GLU A 25 -20.05 12.88 7.41
CA GLU A 25 -18.96 13.65 8.03
C GLU A 25 -19.44 14.62 9.15
N ARG A 26 -20.74 14.71 9.45
CA ARG A 26 -21.30 15.55 10.52
C ARG A 26 -21.72 14.69 11.71
N GLY A 27 -21.01 14.84 12.83
CA GLY A 27 -21.31 14.15 14.09
C GLY A 27 -22.59 14.63 14.80
N ASP A 28 -23.24 15.70 14.31
CA ASP A 28 -24.42 16.32 14.94
C ASP A 28 -25.75 16.08 14.18
N LEU A 29 -25.72 15.41 13.03
CA LEU A 29 -26.87 15.03 12.21
C LEU A 29 -27.80 16.19 11.79
N ARG A 30 -27.35 17.44 11.88
CA ARG A 30 -28.15 18.64 11.57
C ARG A 30 -27.55 19.44 10.41
N ALA A 31 -28.42 20.02 9.57
CA ALA A 31 -28.02 20.79 8.40
C ALA A 31 -27.35 22.14 8.75
N ASP A 32 -27.59 22.66 9.95
CA ASP A 32 -27.17 23.96 10.46
C ASP A 32 -26.00 23.90 11.48
N GLY A 33 -25.47 22.71 11.79
CA GLY A 33 -24.41 22.53 12.78
C GLY A 33 -22.96 22.73 12.26
N HIS A 34 -21.96 22.16 12.95
CA HIS A 34 -20.54 22.25 12.54
C HIS A 34 -20.19 21.24 11.43
N GLY A 35 -19.67 21.69 10.29
CA GLY A 35 -19.26 20.82 9.18
C GLY A 35 -19.46 21.43 7.79
N ASN A 36 -19.48 20.58 6.77
CA ASN A 36 -19.60 21.00 5.36
C ASN A 36 -20.92 21.74 5.08
N THR A 37 -20.90 22.85 4.33
CA THR A 37 -22.12 23.60 3.95
C THR A 37 -23.04 22.85 3.00
N VAL A 38 -22.54 21.81 2.33
CA VAL A 38 -23.29 20.94 1.41
C VAL A 38 -22.88 19.46 1.60
N PRO A 39 -23.79 18.50 1.35
CA PRO A 39 -23.46 17.08 1.43
C PRO A 39 -22.48 16.70 0.30
N ARG A 40 -21.40 15.99 0.66
CA ARG A 40 -20.32 15.61 -0.29
C ARG A 40 -19.84 14.16 -0.14
N PHE A 41 -20.46 13.39 0.75
CA PHE A 41 -20.15 11.98 0.93
C PHE A 41 -20.87 11.14 -0.13
N HIS A 42 -20.11 10.52 -1.03
CA HIS A 42 -20.63 9.70 -2.11
C HIS A 42 -20.34 8.22 -1.83
N ILE A 43 -21.36 7.38 -1.94
CA ILE A 43 -21.21 5.93 -1.81
C ILE A 43 -21.17 5.34 -3.21
N ALA A 44 -20.04 4.73 -3.56
CA ALA A 44 -19.91 3.96 -4.80
C ALA A 44 -20.71 2.66 -4.69
N TRP A 45 -21.35 2.25 -5.78
CA TRP A 45 -21.90 0.90 -5.89
C TRP A 45 -20.76 -0.14 -5.76
N GLY A 46 -21.00 -1.20 -4.99
CA GLY A 46 -19.93 -2.13 -4.59
C GLY A 46 -18.99 -1.61 -3.50
N THR A 47 -19.14 -0.35 -3.06
CA THR A 47 -18.42 0.29 -1.95
C THR A 47 -16.89 0.26 -2.11
N GLY A 48 -16.13 0.12 -1.02
CA GLY A 48 -14.67 0.12 -1.04
C GLY A 48 -14.09 -0.99 -1.94
N THR A 49 -14.71 -2.18 -1.95
CA THR A 49 -14.29 -3.27 -2.83
C THR A 49 -14.50 -2.92 -4.30
N GLY A 50 -15.65 -2.34 -4.65
CA GLY A 50 -15.95 -1.89 -6.02
C GLY A 50 -14.96 -0.85 -6.52
N VAL A 51 -14.60 0.13 -5.66
CA VAL A 51 -13.61 1.15 -6.00
C VAL A 51 -12.20 0.55 -6.17
N VAL A 52 -11.76 -0.26 -5.21
CA VAL A 52 -10.38 -0.81 -5.21
C VAL A 52 -10.19 -1.86 -6.31
N ALA A 53 -11.23 -2.61 -6.69
CA ALA A 53 -11.13 -3.66 -7.69
C ALA A 53 -10.60 -3.16 -9.04
N LEU A 54 -11.03 -1.97 -9.48
CA LEU A 54 -10.55 -1.34 -10.71
C LEU A 54 -9.03 -1.12 -10.69
N PHE A 55 -8.54 -0.45 -9.65
CA PHE A 55 -7.11 -0.14 -9.52
C PHE A 55 -6.27 -1.39 -9.28
N ALA A 56 -6.79 -2.36 -8.52
CA ALA A 56 -6.14 -3.65 -8.34
C ALA A 56 -6.00 -4.41 -9.66
N ARG A 57 -6.99 -4.32 -10.57
CA ARG A 57 -6.90 -4.88 -11.92
C ARG A 57 -5.75 -4.23 -12.69
N TYR A 58 -5.70 -2.89 -12.75
CA TYR A 58 -4.62 -2.17 -13.46
C TYR A 58 -3.24 -2.45 -12.88
N ALA A 59 -3.11 -2.49 -11.56
CA ALA A 59 -1.83 -2.81 -10.93
C ALA A 59 -1.38 -4.26 -11.25
N ARG A 60 -2.32 -5.22 -11.34
CA ARG A 60 -2.02 -6.60 -11.76
C ARG A 60 -1.65 -6.68 -13.24
N GLU A 61 -2.30 -5.89 -14.10
CA GLU A 61 -1.93 -5.77 -15.53
C GLU A 61 -0.51 -5.23 -15.68
N ALA A 62 -0.22 -4.08 -15.09
CA ALA A 62 1.12 -3.49 -15.10
C ALA A 62 2.18 -4.44 -14.53
N SER A 63 1.83 -5.27 -13.54
CA SER A 63 2.75 -6.26 -13.00
C SER A 63 3.03 -7.41 -13.97
N ARG A 64 2.02 -7.87 -14.73
CA ARG A 64 2.24 -8.85 -15.81
C ARG A 64 3.10 -8.27 -16.93
N ASP A 65 2.96 -6.99 -17.21
CA ASP A 65 3.73 -6.28 -18.24
C ASP A 65 5.15 -5.87 -17.77
N GLY A 66 5.52 -6.21 -16.53
CA GLY A 66 6.84 -5.90 -15.96
C GLY A 66 7.04 -4.43 -15.57
N LEU A 67 5.98 -3.62 -15.56
CA LEU A 67 6.00 -2.20 -15.18
C LEU A 67 5.82 -1.98 -13.67
N LEU A 68 5.35 -2.99 -12.94
CA LEU A 68 5.05 -2.91 -11.51
C LEU A 68 5.46 -4.18 -10.76
N THR A 69 6.14 -4.01 -9.62
CA THR A 69 6.48 -5.11 -8.72
C THR A 69 5.74 -4.96 -7.40
N PHE A 70 5.03 -6.01 -6.97
CA PHE A 70 4.38 -6.03 -5.67
C PHE A 70 5.32 -6.54 -4.57
N HIS A 71 5.53 -5.72 -3.55
CA HIS A 71 6.21 -6.11 -2.31
C HIS A 71 5.18 -6.32 -1.19
N HIS A 72 4.53 -7.49 -1.17
CA HIS A 72 3.56 -7.82 -0.12
C HIS A 72 4.23 -8.02 1.23
N ARG A 73 3.51 -7.69 2.31
CA ARG A 73 3.99 -7.80 3.70
C ARG A 73 5.28 -7.01 3.96
N HIS A 74 5.53 -5.97 3.17
CA HIS A 74 6.63 -5.05 3.39
C HIS A 74 6.12 -3.84 4.17
N ARG A 75 6.74 -3.55 5.31
CA ARG A 75 6.46 -2.36 6.12
C ARG A 75 7.60 -1.37 5.93
N VAL A 76 7.26 -0.17 5.48
CA VAL A 76 8.20 0.96 5.39
C VAL A 76 8.25 1.66 6.75
N ASP A 77 9.46 1.88 7.27
CA ASP A 77 9.67 2.56 8.55
C ASP A 77 10.43 3.88 8.41
N GLU A 78 11.24 4.04 7.36
CA GLU A 78 12.00 5.28 7.13
C GLU A 78 12.01 5.70 5.65
N LEU A 79 12.07 7.02 5.44
CA LEU A 79 12.37 7.61 4.14
C LEU A 79 13.87 7.85 4.04
N VAL A 80 14.46 7.47 2.91
CA VAL A 80 15.85 7.76 2.59
C VAL A 80 15.91 9.14 1.95
N VAL A 81 16.59 10.08 2.62
CA VAL A 81 16.72 11.47 2.19
C VAL A 81 18.19 11.79 1.95
N GLU A 82 18.51 12.26 0.75
CA GLU A 82 19.86 12.68 0.35
C GLU A 82 19.78 14.12 -0.14
N ASP A 83 20.66 14.99 0.35
CA ASP A 83 20.69 16.42 0.01
C ASP A 83 19.32 17.11 0.15
N GLY A 84 18.57 16.73 1.18
CA GLY A 84 17.22 17.27 1.44
C GLY A 84 16.11 16.73 0.53
N THR A 85 16.39 15.76 -0.34
CA THR A 85 15.43 15.18 -1.28
C THR A 85 15.15 13.70 -0.98
N ALA A 86 13.89 13.28 -1.01
CA ALA A 86 13.51 11.88 -0.85
C ALA A 86 13.96 11.04 -2.06
N ARG A 87 14.78 10.01 -1.81
CA ARG A 87 15.33 9.10 -2.83
C ARG A 87 14.78 7.68 -2.75
N GLY A 88 14.18 7.31 -1.62
CA GLY A 88 13.63 5.98 -1.44
C GLY A 88 13.02 5.79 -0.06
N CYS A 89 12.78 4.54 0.27
CA CYS A 89 12.29 4.14 1.59
C CYS A 89 12.90 2.81 1.98
N ALA A 90 13.02 2.57 3.29
CA ALA A 90 13.58 1.35 3.82
C ALA A 90 12.63 0.71 4.85
N ALA A 91 12.64 -0.62 4.84
CA ALA A 91 12.24 -1.42 5.98
C ALA A 91 13.31 -1.29 7.07
N PRO A 92 12.95 -1.48 8.35
CA PRO A 92 13.90 -1.32 9.44
C PRO A 92 15.10 -2.23 9.17
N SER A 93 16.30 -1.66 9.07
CA SER A 93 17.49 -2.46 9.23
C SER A 93 17.35 -3.11 10.59
N SER A 94 17.45 -4.44 10.65
CA SER A 94 17.62 -5.11 11.94
C SER A 94 18.74 -4.34 12.64
N ARG A 95 18.39 -3.54 13.66
CA ARG A 95 19.38 -2.92 14.53
C ARG A 95 20.21 -4.10 14.96
N ARG A 96 21.45 -4.15 14.45
CA ARG A 96 22.42 -5.18 14.80
C ARG A 96 22.49 -5.10 16.31
N THR A 97 21.77 -5.98 16.99
CA THR A 97 21.85 -6.09 18.43
C THR A 97 23.30 -6.46 18.62
N THR A 98 24.08 -5.56 19.22
CA THR A 98 25.37 -5.92 19.75
C THR A 98 25.14 -7.22 20.51
N PRO A 99 25.81 -8.34 20.15
CA PRO A 99 25.65 -9.54 20.91
C PRO A 99 26.01 -9.17 22.34
N ARG A 100 25.04 -9.29 23.26
CA ARG A 100 25.33 -9.21 24.68
C ARG A 100 26.46 -10.21 24.92
N ALA A 101 27.59 -9.73 25.42
CA ALA A 101 28.77 -10.55 25.67
C ALA A 101 28.34 -11.81 26.42
N GLY A 102 28.57 -12.99 25.82
CA GLY A 102 28.34 -14.27 26.51
C GLY A 102 27.72 -15.43 25.74
N SER A 103 27.56 -15.39 24.41
CA SER A 103 27.25 -16.63 23.66
C SER A 103 28.46 -17.09 22.85
N ARG A 104 29.02 -18.24 23.23
CA ARG A 104 30.11 -18.92 22.53
C ARG A 104 29.67 -19.19 21.07
N PRO A 105 30.54 -18.94 20.06
CA PRO A 105 30.21 -19.32 18.70
C PRO A 105 30.12 -20.84 18.58
N ALA A 106 28.99 -21.34 18.08
CA ALA A 106 28.84 -22.72 17.68
C ALA A 106 29.83 -23.02 16.55
N GLY A 107 30.63 -24.07 16.73
CA GLY A 107 31.78 -24.39 15.90
C GLY A 107 31.45 -24.53 14.41
N THR A 108 32.34 -23.97 13.59
CA THR A 108 32.43 -24.21 12.15
C THR A 108 32.66 -25.70 11.89
N ARG A 109 31.64 -26.42 11.40
CA ARG A 109 31.83 -27.75 10.82
C ARG A 109 32.01 -27.58 9.31
N SER A 110 33.27 -27.46 8.90
CA SER A 110 33.70 -27.58 7.51
C SER A 110 33.32 -28.99 7.01
N ALA A 111 32.34 -29.06 6.11
CA ALA A 111 32.07 -30.28 5.34
C ALA A 111 33.03 -30.29 4.15
N ARG A 112 34.13 -31.05 4.28
CA ARG A 112 34.97 -31.42 3.16
C ARG A 112 34.13 -32.22 2.16
N SER A 113 34.22 -31.81 0.89
CA SER A 113 33.79 -32.59 -0.26
C SER A 113 34.48 -33.95 -0.25
N ASN A 114 33.71 -35.02 -0.45
CA ASN A 114 34.26 -36.33 -0.71
C ASN A 114 33.46 -37.02 -1.82
N SER A 115 34.08 -37.17 -2.99
CA SER A 115 33.75 -38.12 -4.05
C SER A 115 34.95 -38.16 -5.01
N PRO A 116 35.26 -39.27 -5.73
CA PRO A 116 34.68 -40.63 -5.72
C PRO A 116 35.80 -41.72 -5.60
N PRO A 117 35.55 -43.01 -5.90
CA PRO A 117 35.61 -43.46 -7.30
C PRO A 117 34.45 -44.40 -7.71
N ARG A 118 34.14 -44.39 -9.01
CA ARG A 118 33.21 -45.32 -9.68
C ARG A 118 33.97 -46.57 -10.16
N PRO A 119 33.32 -47.74 -10.25
CA PRO A 119 33.72 -48.77 -11.21
C PRO A 119 33.31 -48.38 -12.64
#